data_AF-A0A9E8SFY8-F1
#
_entry.id   AF-A0A9E8SFY8-F1
#
_cell.length_a   1.000
_cell.length_b   1.000
_cell.length_c   1.000
_cell.angle_alpha   90.00
_cell.angle_beta   90.00
_cell.angle_gamma   90.00
#
_symmetry.space_group_name_H-M   'P 1'
#
loop_
_entity.id
_entity.type
_entity.pdbx_description
1 polymer ?
#
loop_
_entity_poly.entity_id
_entity_poly.type
_entity_poly.pdbx_seq_one_letter_code
_entity_poly.pdbx_strand_id
1 'polypeptide(L)'
;MNILQIKKGESGYPLVLAKYLGNQAPESISVIGDFNILNHQKLAIFCSVKCPGNLILQTYDLAQKLREDGITVISGFHSPIEQECLRLLLRGEQPIILCLARSIEGLRIRREYRGPLAEGRLLILSPFTANQPRPTVAMSLYRNYFVAALSNRIFVPYAAPSSKTENFCNEILTCQKLLYTFENDFNQNLIFRGAHPISLEKFSAFS
;
A
#
# COMPACT_ATOMS: atom_id res chain seq x y z
N MET A 1 22.42 -9.36 3.16
CA MET A 1 21.02 -9.53 2.72
C MET A 1 21.00 -9.42 1.22
N ASN A 2 20.34 -10.33 0.53
CA ASN A 2 20.32 -10.33 -0.93
C ASN A 2 19.19 -9.40 -1.40
N ILE A 3 19.54 -8.35 -2.13
CA ILE A 3 18.56 -7.52 -2.84
C ILE A 3 18.40 -8.17 -4.20
N LEU A 4 17.20 -8.62 -4.52
CA LEU A 4 16.86 -9.11 -5.84
C LEU A 4 16.37 -7.94 -6.69
N GLN A 5 16.71 -7.93 -7.96
CA GLN A 5 16.21 -6.95 -8.92
C GLN A 5 15.45 -7.71 -10.00
N ILE A 6 14.18 -7.34 -10.21
CA ILE A 6 13.33 -7.93 -11.24
C ILE A 6 13.15 -6.87 -12.33
N LYS A 7 13.60 -7.16 -13.54
CA LYS A 7 13.52 -6.23 -14.67
C LYS A 7 12.27 -6.47 -15.50
N LYS A 8 11.80 -5.42 -16.15
CA LYS A 8 10.71 -5.50 -17.11
C LYS A 8 11.06 -6.52 -18.20
N GLY A 9 10.15 -7.47 -18.44
CA GLY A 9 10.35 -8.57 -19.38
C GLY A 9 10.89 -9.88 -18.76
N GLU A 10 11.37 -9.85 -17.52
CA GLU A 10 11.77 -11.07 -16.79
C GLU A 10 10.57 -11.79 -16.17
N SER A 11 10.69 -13.11 -15.99
CA SER A 11 9.70 -13.91 -15.27
C SER A 11 9.57 -13.40 -13.83
N GLY A 12 8.40 -12.89 -13.46
CA GLY A 12 8.11 -12.32 -12.14
C GLY A 12 7.90 -10.81 -12.12
N TYR A 13 8.17 -10.10 -13.22
CA TYR A 13 7.81 -8.69 -13.33
C TYR A 13 6.27 -8.54 -13.39
N PRO A 14 5.64 -7.76 -12.49
CA PRO A 14 4.18 -7.63 -12.50
C PRO A 14 3.66 -6.89 -13.73
N LEU A 15 3.14 -7.63 -14.72
CA LEU A 15 2.60 -7.06 -15.98
C LEU A 15 1.49 -6.03 -15.75
N VAL A 16 0.80 -6.12 -14.60
CA VAL A 16 -0.21 -5.15 -14.15
C VAL A 16 0.34 -3.72 -14.04
N LEU A 17 1.64 -3.55 -13.82
CA LEU A 17 2.28 -2.23 -13.78
C LEU A 17 2.23 -1.54 -15.13
N ALA A 18 2.47 -2.25 -16.23
CA ALA A 18 2.35 -1.69 -17.57
C ALA A 18 0.91 -1.27 -17.89
N LYS A 19 -0.09 -2.03 -17.40
CA LYS A 19 -1.51 -1.71 -17.56
C LYS A 19 -1.91 -0.39 -16.89
N TYR A 20 -1.44 -0.13 -15.67
CA TYR A 20 -1.88 1.04 -14.89
C TYR A 20 -0.92 2.23 -14.95
N LEU A 21 0.37 2.01 -15.21
CA LEU A 21 1.39 3.07 -15.25
C LEU A 21 1.90 3.36 -16.67
N GLY A 22 1.61 2.51 -17.66
CA GLY A 22 2.04 2.69 -19.04
C GLY A 22 3.56 2.92 -19.15
N ASN A 23 3.94 4.02 -19.80
CA ASN A 23 5.33 4.43 -19.97
C ASN A 23 6.02 4.86 -18.66
N GLN A 24 5.26 5.06 -17.59
CA GLN A 24 5.80 5.36 -16.26
C GLN A 24 6.03 4.10 -15.43
N ALA A 25 5.73 2.89 -15.93
CA ALA A 25 6.06 1.65 -15.25
C ALA A 25 7.58 1.54 -15.02
N PRO A 26 8.04 1.12 -13.83
CA PRO A 26 9.47 1.11 -13.53
C PRO A 26 10.19 0.04 -14.36
N GLU A 27 11.34 0.36 -14.94
CA GLU A 27 12.13 -0.61 -15.73
C GLU A 27 12.66 -1.78 -14.88
N SER A 28 12.76 -1.57 -13.56
CA SER A 28 13.07 -2.65 -12.61
C SER A 28 12.49 -2.38 -11.24
N ILE A 29 12.29 -3.44 -10.46
CA ILE A 29 11.82 -3.39 -9.09
C ILE A 29 12.86 -4.07 -8.21
N SER A 30 13.28 -3.40 -7.15
CA SER A 30 14.18 -3.98 -6.16
C SER A 30 13.38 -4.61 -5.03
N VAL A 31 13.80 -5.78 -4.57
CA VAL A 31 13.03 -6.69 -3.72
C VAL A 31 13.88 -7.23 -2.58
N ILE A 32 13.33 -7.24 -1.37
CA ILE A 32 13.83 -8.00 -0.22
C ILE A 32 12.67 -8.78 0.39
N GLY A 33 12.82 -10.10 0.56
CA GLY A 33 11.79 -10.99 1.09
C GLY A 33 11.31 -12.00 0.05
N ASP A 34 10.21 -12.69 0.35
CA ASP A 34 9.60 -13.66 -0.57
C ASP A 34 8.79 -12.95 -1.67
N PHE A 35 9.27 -13.01 -2.91
CA PHE A 35 8.61 -12.36 -4.03
C PHE A 35 7.28 -13.02 -4.40
N ASN A 36 7.02 -14.28 -3.99
CA ASN A 36 5.78 -14.99 -4.29
C ASN A 36 4.54 -14.30 -3.69
N ILE A 37 4.72 -13.47 -2.65
CA ILE A 37 3.66 -12.65 -2.06
C ILE A 37 3.00 -11.73 -3.12
N LEU A 38 3.70 -11.36 -4.19
CA LEU A 38 3.14 -10.58 -5.30
C LEU A 38 1.98 -11.29 -6.01
N ASN A 39 1.89 -12.61 -5.93
CA ASN A 39 0.82 -13.41 -6.55
C ASN A 39 -0.48 -13.41 -5.75
N HIS A 40 -0.45 -12.96 -4.48
CA HIS A 40 -1.64 -12.94 -3.63
C HIS A 40 -2.64 -11.87 -4.08
N GLN A 41 -3.91 -11.99 -3.67
CA GLN A 41 -4.80 -10.83 -3.71
C GLN A 41 -4.40 -9.84 -2.61
N LYS A 42 -4.28 -8.55 -2.97
CA LYS A 42 -3.68 -7.53 -2.11
C LYS A 42 -4.63 -6.36 -1.91
N LEU A 43 -4.83 -5.95 -0.66
CA LEU A 43 -5.54 -4.73 -0.31
C LEU A 43 -4.52 -3.62 -0.06
N ALA A 44 -4.61 -2.52 -0.82
CA ALA A 44 -3.81 -1.34 -0.54
C ALA A 44 -4.41 -0.50 0.57
N ILE A 45 -3.58 0.09 1.43
CA ILE A 45 -4.02 1.10 2.41
C ILE A 45 -3.30 2.41 2.13
N PHE A 46 -4.06 3.50 2.00
CA PHE A 46 -3.54 4.87 1.93
C PHE A 46 -4.28 5.78 2.90
N CYS A 47 -3.58 6.64 3.62
CA CYS A 47 -4.22 7.62 4.50
C CYS A 47 -3.50 8.97 4.48
N SER A 48 -4.28 10.06 4.49
CA SER A 48 -3.75 11.40 4.75
C SER A 48 -3.00 11.46 6.09
N VAL A 49 -1.97 12.31 6.14
CA VAL A 49 -1.13 12.48 7.34
C VAL A 49 -1.93 13.02 8.53
N LYS A 50 -2.85 13.95 8.26
CA LYS A 50 -3.82 14.44 9.25
C LYS A 50 -5.11 13.66 9.06
N CYS A 51 -5.68 13.14 10.15
CA CYS A 51 -6.92 12.38 10.14
C CYS A 51 -7.75 12.70 11.40
N PRO A 52 -9.09 12.82 11.27
CA PRO A 52 -10.00 12.90 12.40
C PRO A 52 -9.83 11.74 13.39
N GLY A 53 -9.90 12.03 14.70
CA GLY A 53 -9.62 11.05 15.75
C GLY A 53 -10.51 9.81 15.74
N ASN A 54 -11.80 9.96 15.42
CA ASN A 54 -12.73 8.84 15.28
C ASN A 54 -12.32 7.88 14.15
N LEU A 55 -11.84 8.41 13.02
CA LEU A 55 -11.36 7.60 11.90
C LEU A 55 -10.06 6.88 12.22
N ILE A 56 -9.21 7.46 13.07
CA ILE A 56 -7.98 6.78 13.53
C ILE A 56 -8.31 5.47 14.24
N LEU A 57 -9.27 5.49 15.18
CA LEU A 57 -9.70 4.30 15.90
C LEU A 57 -10.29 3.25 14.95
N GLN A 58 -11.21 3.66 14.07
CA GLN A 58 -11.78 2.76 13.05
C GLN A 58 -10.71 2.17 12.12
N THR A 59 -9.66 2.93 11.82
CA THR A 59 -8.55 2.45 10.99
C THR A 59 -7.73 1.37 11.72
N TYR A 60 -7.58 1.46 13.04
CA TYR A 60 -6.91 0.44 13.83
C TYR A 60 -7.77 -0.82 13.95
N ASP A 61 -9.08 -0.68 14.11
CA ASP A 61 -10.02 -1.81 14.08
C ASP A 61 -9.99 -2.51 12.72
N LEU A 62 -9.94 -1.74 11.61
CA LEU A 62 -9.72 -2.29 10.28
C LEU A 62 -8.42 -3.09 10.20
N ALA A 63 -7.30 -2.53 10.67
CA ALA A 63 -6.01 -3.21 10.60
C ALA A 63 -5.99 -4.52 11.40
N GLN A 64 -6.68 -4.57 12.55
CA GLN A 64 -6.86 -5.78 13.35
C GLN A 64 -7.71 -6.81 12.62
N LYS A 65 -8.83 -6.40 12.04
CA LYS A 65 -9.69 -7.27 11.24
C LYS A 65 -8.96 -7.84 10.02
N LEU A 66 -8.25 -7.01 9.26
CA LEU A 66 -7.45 -7.46 8.11
C LEU A 66 -6.38 -8.49 8.51
N ARG A 67 -5.78 -8.32 9.68
CA ARG A 67 -4.83 -9.27 10.25
C ARG A 67 -5.51 -10.60 10.58
N GLU A 68 -6.63 -10.54 11.29
CA GLU A 68 -7.39 -11.73 11.71
C GLU A 68 -7.96 -12.51 10.52
N ASP A 69 -8.41 -11.80 9.48
CA ASP A 69 -8.92 -12.37 8.24
C ASP A 69 -7.80 -12.86 7.30
N GLY A 70 -6.52 -12.74 7.69
CA GLY A 70 -5.40 -13.23 6.89
C GLY A 70 -5.12 -12.42 5.62
N ILE A 71 -5.58 -11.17 5.54
CA ILE A 71 -5.55 -10.37 4.32
C ILE A 71 -4.15 -9.86 4.02
N THR A 72 -3.65 -10.13 2.80
CA THR A 72 -2.39 -9.52 2.34
C THR A 72 -2.56 -8.01 2.16
N VAL A 73 -1.80 -7.22 2.91
CA VAL A 73 -1.83 -5.75 2.85
C VAL A 73 -0.59 -5.22 2.15
N ILE A 74 -0.79 -4.29 1.20
CA ILE A 74 0.29 -3.54 0.56
C ILE A 74 0.16 -2.06 0.89
N SER A 75 1.24 -1.42 1.33
CA SER A 75 1.19 0.03 1.55
C SER A 75 2.59 0.63 1.52
N GLY A 76 2.57 1.95 1.48
CA GLY A 76 3.72 2.76 1.72
C GLY A 76 4.08 3.00 3.18
N PHE A 77 3.14 2.77 4.09
CA PHE A 77 3.29 2.94 5.55
C PHE A 77 4.02 4.23 5.96
N HIS A 78 3.63 5.35 5.36
CA HIS A 78 4.31 6.63 5.51
C HIS A 78 3.64 7.56 6.53
N SER A 79 2.32 7.67 6.51
CA SER A 79 1.62 8.49 7.51
C SER A 79 1.65 7.83 8.90
N PRO A 80 1.51 8.59 9.99
CA PRO A 80 1.48 8.01 11.34
C PRO A 80 0.45 6.88 11.48
N ILE A 81 -0.73 7.06 10.87
CA ILE A 81 -1.81 6.07 10.90
C ILE A 81 -1.42 4.80 10.15
N GLU A 82 -0.84 4.94 8.95
CA GLU A 82 -0.38 3.77 8.22
C GLU A 82 0.75 3.05 8.97
N GLN A 83 1.67 3.77 9.62
CA GLN A 83 2.73 3.16 10.44
C GLN A 83 2.15 2.35 11.61
N GLU A 84 1.11 2.86 12.26
CA GLU A 84 0.39 2.12 13.30
C GLU A 84 -0.35 0.89 12.74
N CYS A 85 -0.95 0.99 11.56
CA CYS A 85 -1.48 -0.18 10.86
C CYS A 85 -0.39 -1.23 10.61
N LEU A 86 0.79 -0.83 10.12
CA LEU A 86 1.92 -1.74 9.91
C LEU A 86 2.30 -2.44 11.21
N ARG A 87 2.39 -1.71 12.33
CA ARG A 87 2.71 -2.27 13.64
C ARG A 87 1.68 -3.32 14.09
N LEU A 88 0.39 -3.08 13.84
CA LEU A 88 -0.68 -4.03 14.16
C LEU A 88 -0.62 -5.27 13.26
N LEU A 89 -0.46 -5.05 11.95
CA LEU A 89 -0.40 -6.11 10.94
C LEU A 89 0.81 -7.03 11.17
N LEU A 90 1.98 -6.48 11.51
CA LEU A 90 3.19 -7.27 11.76
C LEU A 90 3.07 -8.25 12.94
N ARG A 91 2.04 -8.11 13.79
CA ARG A 91 1.76 -9.05 14.89
C ARG A 91 0.93 -10.27 14.48
N GLY A 92 0.38 -10.31 13.27
CA GLY A 92 -0.29 -11.51 12.74
C GLY A 92 0.64 -12.34 11.85
N GLU A 93 0.07 -13.28 11.12
CA GLU A 93 0.80 -14.23 10.25
C GLU A 93 0.61 -13.93 8.75
N GLN A 94 -0.30 -13.02 8.42
CA GLN A 94 -0.63 -12.67 7.04
C GLN A 94 0.54 -11.97 6.32
N PRO A 95 0.63 -12.10 4.98
CA PRO A 95 1.66 -11.42 4.21
C PRO A 95 1.48 -9.90 4.19
N ILE A 96 2.60 -9.17 4.18
CA ILE A 96 2.62 -7.69 4.15
C ILE A 96 3.63 -7.25 3.10
N ILE A 97 3.28 -6.25 2.31
CA ILE A 97 4.16 -5.63 1.32
C ILE A 97 4.39 -4.15 1.69
N LEU A 98 5.64 -3.81 1.98
CA LEU A 98 6.11 -2.45 2.26
C LEU A 98 6.78 -1.85 1.01
N CYS A 99 6.18 -0.83 0.41
CA CYS A 99 6.72 -0.14 -0.75
C CYS A 99 7.43 1.17 -0.36
N LEU A 100 8.73 1.25 -0.62
CA LEU A 100 9.56 2.41 -0.28
C LEU A 100 9.40 3.55 -1.30
N ALA A 101 9.41 4.78 -0.81
CA ALA A 101 9.48 6.00 -1.62
C ALA A 101 10.94 6.45 -1.88
N ARG A 102 11.87 5.51 -1.94
CA ARG A 102 13.32 5.69 -2.09
C ARG A 102 13.96 4.40 -2.58
N SER A 103 15.20 4.47 -3.04
CA SER A 103 15.96 3.28 -3.41
C SER A 103 16.18 2.35 -2.21
N ILE A 104 16.27 1.03 -2.47
CA ILE A 104 16.35 0.00 -1.43
C ILE A 104 17.78 -0.18 -0.91
N GLU A 105 18.77 0.29 -1.65
CA GLU A 105 20.18 0.19 -1.29
C GLU A 105 20.46 0.95 0.02
N GLY A 106 21.28 0.34 0.87
CA GLY A 106 21.58 0.89 2.20
C GLY A 106 20.38 0.90 3.16
N LEU A 107 19.29 0.19 2.86
CA LEU A 107 18.19 0.02 3.79
C LEU A 107 18.65 -0.75 5.03
N ARG A 108 18.61 -0.08 6.19
CA ARG A 108 18.77 -0.73 7.49
C ARG A 108 17.47 -1.41 7.90
N ILE A 109 17.46 -2.74 7.90
CA ILE A 109 16.31 -3.52 8.36
C ILE A 109 16.09 -3.33 9.86
N ARG A 110 14.91 -2.80 10.21
CA ARG A 110 14.45 -2.63 11.60
C ARG A 110 14.32 -3.98 12.28
N ARG A 111 14.51 -4.02 13.60
CA ARG A 111 14.42 -5.27 14.38
C ARG A 111 13.07 -5.95 14.19
N GLU A 112 11.98 -5.18 14.18
CA GLU A 112 10.61 -5.67 14.00
C GLU A 112 10.36 -6.33 12.63
N TYR A 113 11.19 -6.06 11.60
CA TYR A 113 11.02 -6.63 10.26
C TYR A 113 11.77 -7.95 10.07
N ARG A 114 12.73 -8.27 10.95
CA ARG A 114 13.61 -9.44 10.76
C ARG A 114 12.86 -10.77 10.86
N GLY A 115 11.99 -10.93 11.87
CA GLY A 115 11.16 -12.12 12.02
C GLY A 115 10.22 -12.32 10.82
N PRO A 116 9.37 -11.33 10.49
CA PRO A 116 8.48 -11.40 9.33
C PRO A 116 9.19 -11.66 7.99
N LEU A 117 10.41 -11.13 7.81
CA LEU A 117 11.24 -11.42 6.63
C LEU A 117 11.74 -12.88 6.63
N ALA A 118 12.18 -13.39 7.78
CA ALA A 118 12.65 -14.77 7.90
C ALA A 118 11.51 -15.79 7.75
N GLU A 119 10.31 -15.42 8.20
CA GLU A 119 9.06 -16.19 8.05
C GLU A 119 8.50 -16.15 6.62
N GLY A 120 9.12 -15.40 5.69
CA GLY A 120 8.67 -15.32 4.30
C GLY A 120 7.36 -14.56 4.11
N ARG A 121 6.93 -13.75 5.08
CA ARG A 121 5.64 -13.04 5.06
C ARG A 121 5.75 -11.51 4.98
N LEU A 122 6.96 -10.95 5.02
CA LEU A 122 7.19 -9.54 4.71
C LEU A 122 7.95 -9.43 3.39
N LEU A 123 7.43 -8.60 2.49
CA LEU A 123 8.07 -8.20 1.23
C LEU A 123 8.35 -6.71 1.25
N ILE A 124 9.58 -6.30 0.99
CA ILE A 124 9.95 -4.90 0.83
C ILE A 124 10.26 -4.64 -0.64
N LEU A 125 9.57 -3.67 -1.22
CA LEU A 125 9.70 -3.28 -2.62
C LEU A 125 10.19 -1.85 -2.76
N SER A 126 10.95 -1.58 -3.81
CA SER A 126 11.21 -0.22 -4.28
C SER A 126 11.14 -0.16 -5.80
N PRO A 127 10.37 0.78 -6.39
CA PRO A 127 10.36 1.02 -7.83
C PRO A 127 11.48 1.99 -8.27
N PHE A 128 12.42 2.32 -7.39
CA PHE A 128 13.47 3.32 -7.64
C PHE A 128 14.83 2.64 -7.83
N THR A 129 15.57 3.09 -8.84
CA THR A 129 16.95 2.67 -9.08
C THR A 129 17.90 3.20 -8.01
N ALA A 130 19.12 2.65 -7.99
CA ALA A 130 20.19 3.10 -7.11
C ALA A 130 20.40 4.63 -7.17
N ASN A 131 20.93 5.19 -6.07
CA ASN A 131 21.25 6.61 -5.86
C ASN A 131 20.07 7.56 -5.62
N GLN A 132 18.92 7.05 -5.18
CA GLN A 132 17.80 7.88 -4.70
C GLN A 132 17.48 7.60 -3.22
N PRO A 133 18.40 7.93 -2.27
CA PRO A 133 18.30 7.47 -0.88
C PRO A 133 17.28 8.25 -0.03
N ARG A 134 16.86 9.44 -0.47
CA ARG A 134 15.95 10.32 0.29
C ARG A 134 14.58 10.37 -0.38
N PRO A 135 13.48 10.12 0.36
CA PRO A 135 12.15 10.26 -0.20
C PRO A 135 11.82 11.73 -0.47
N THR A 136 11.18 11.98 -1.60
CA THR A 136 10.60 13.28 -1.96
C THR A 136 9.08 13.16 -2.07
N VAL A 137 8.39 14.29 -2.19
CA VAL A 137 6.94 14.31 -2.44
C VAL A 137 6.60 13.59 -3.75
N ALA A 138 7.35 13.86 -4.82
CA ALA A 138 7.13 13.24 -6.13
C ALA A 138 7.37 11.73 -6.09
N MET A 139 8.43 11.28 -5.40
CA MET A 139 8.70 9.85 -5.22
C MET A 139 7.62 9.17 -4.37
N SER A 140 7.13 9.84 -3.32
CA SER A 140 6.06 9.30 -2.48
C SER A 140 4.76 9.14 -3.26
N LEU A 141 4.44 10.13 -4.12
CA LEU A 141 3.28 10.07 -5.00
C LEU A 141 3.43 8.95 -6.05
N TYR A 142 4.58 8.86 -6.73
CA TYR A 142 4.87 7.78 -7.67
C TYR A 142 4.78 6.40 -7.00
N ARG A 143 5.33 6.25 -5.80
CA ARG A 143 5.20 5.03 -4.99
C ARG A 143 3.73 4.70 -4.73
N ASN A 144 2.87 5.68 -4.46
CA ASN A 144 1.46 5.43 -4.25
C ASN A 144 0.78 4.87 -5.51
N TYR A 145 1.07 5.41 -6.70
CA TYR A 145 0.58 4.82 -7.96
C TYR A 145 1.12 3.40 -8.16
N PHE A 146 2.39 3.15 -7.85
CA PHE A 146 2.98 1.81 -7.89
C PHE A 146 2.25 0.83 -6.96
N VAL A 147 1.96 1.21 -5.72
CA VAL A 147 1.17 0.40 -4.77
C VAL A 147 -0.24 0.14 -5.31
N ALA A 148 -0.92 1.18 -5.78
CA ALA A 148 -2.28 1.06 -6.32
C ALA A 148 -2.33 0.14 -7.55
N ALA A 149 -1.36 0.27 -8.46
CA ALA A 149 -1.24 -0.56 -9.65
C ALA A 149 -1.14 -2.04 -9.28
N LEU A 150 -0.30 -2.39 -8.30
CA LEU A 150 -0.11 -3.76 -7.81
C LEU A 150 -1.33 -4.30 -7.05
N SER A 151 -2.10 -3.45 -6.38
CA SER A 151 -3.22 -3.88 -5.54
C SER A 151 -4.46 -4.32 -6.32
N ASN A 152 -5.23 -5.24 -5.74
CA ASN A 152 -6.51 -5.68 -6.28
C ASN A 152 -7.64 -4.73 -5.88
N ARG A 153 -7.60 -4.28 -4.62
CA ARG A 153 -8.56 -3.35 -4.02
C ARG A 153 -7.79 -2.31 -3.22
N ILE A 154 -8.38 -1.15 -3.03
CA ILE A 154 -7.76 -0.02 -2.33
C ILE A 154 -8.69 0.40 -1.21
N PHE A 155 -8.13 0.61 -0.02
CA PHE A 155 -8.83 1.16 1.13
C PHE A 155 -8.21 2.50 1.51
N VAL A 156 -9.04 3.52 1.62
CA VAL A 156 -8.63 4.86 2.04
C VAL A 156 -9.43 5.23 3.29
N PRO A 157 -8.86 5.07 4.50
CA PRO A 157 -9.56 5.42 5.72
C PRO A 157 -9.94 6.90 5.76
N TYR A 158 -9.05 7.75 5.25
CA TYR A 158 -9.29 9.17 5.14
C TYR A 158 -8.39 9.84 4.09
N ALA A 159 -9.01 10.68 3.26
CA ALA A 159 -8.31 11.64 2.42
C ALA A 159 -8.84 13.05 2.71
N ALA A 160 -8.00 13.91 3.26
CA ALA A 160 -8.40 15.28 3.56
C ALA A 160 -8.85 16.01 2.27
N PRO A 161 -9.91 16.83 2.32
CA PRO A 161 -10.31 17.65 1.17
C PRO A 161 -9.17 18.53 0.68
N SER A 162 -9.07 18.69 -0.64
CA SER A 162 -8.02 19.40 -1.38
C SER A 162 -6.59 18.89 -1.10
N SER A 163 -6.44 17.65 -0.64
CA SER A 163 -5.14 17.07 -0.34
C SER A 163 -4.53 16.31 -1.52
N LYS A 164 -3.21 16.08 -1.44
CA LYS A 164 -2.51 15.19 -2.37
C LYS A 164 -3.09 13.77 -2.37
N THR A 165 -3.54 13.28 -1.22
CA THR A 165 -4.15 11.96 -1.10
C THR A 165 -5.50 11.94 -1.81
N GLU A 166 -6.33 12.98 -1.68
CA GLU A 166 -7.60 13.06 -2.40
C GLU A 166 -7.39 13.16 -3.91
N ASN A 167 -6.46 14.00 -4.38
CA ASN A 167 -6.13 14.09 -5.80
C ASN A 167 -5.68 12.74 -6.35
N PHE A 168 -4.80 12.04 -5.63
CA PHE A 168 -4.42 10.67 -5.95
C PHE A 168 -5.65 9.73 -6.01
N CYS A 169 -6.56 9.79 -5.03
CA CYS A 169 -7.76 8.94 -5.04
C CYS A 169 -8.67 9.23 -6.24
N ASN A 170 -8.84 10.50 -6.60
CA ASN A 170 -9.61 10.92 -7.77
C ASN A 170 -9.05 10.29 -9.05
N GLU A 171 -7.72 10.29 -9.23
CA GLU A 171 -7.08 9.66 -10.38
C GLU A 171 -7.21 8.12 -10.36
N ILE A 172 -7.12 7.51 -9.19
CA ILE A 172 -7.33 6.06 -9.06
C ILE A 172 -8.76 5.64 -9.43
N LEU A 173 -9.75 6.46 -9.08
CA LEU A 173 -11.16 6.23 -9.42
C LEU A 173 -11.40 6.32 -10.94
N THR A 174 -10.72 7.21 -11.66
CA THR A 174 -10.82 7.26 -13.14
C THR A 174 -10.20 6.02 -13.81
N CYS A 175 -9.23 5.37 -13.15
CA CYS A 175 -8.65 4.11 -13.60
C CYS A 175 -9.51 2.86 -13.27
N GLN A 176 -10.75 3.04 -12.79
CA GLN A 176 -11.70 1.96 -12.45
C GLN A 176 -11.17 0.95 -11.42
N LYS A 177 -10.25 1.37 -10.54
CA LYS A 177 -9.84 0.56 -9.39
C LYS A 177 -10.94 0.63 -8.32
N LEU A 178 -11.23 -0.50 -7.68
CA LEU A 178 -12.15 -0.55 -6.54
C LEU A 178 -11.51 0.14 -5.33
N LEU A 179 -12.03 1.33 -5.02
CA LEU A 179 -11.61 2.14 -3.87
C LEU A 179 -12.74 2.14 -2.83
N TYR A 180 -12.42 1.67 -1.63
CA TYR A 180 -13.30 1.64 -0.47
C TYR A 180 -12.90 2.71 0.53
N THR A 181 -13.87 3.21 1.28
CA THR A 181 -13.65 4.15 2.37
C THR A 181 -14.70 3.94 3.45
N PHE A 182 -14.48 4.50 4.65
CA PHE A 182 -15.47 4.44 5.70
C PHE A 182 -16.72 5.25 5.34
N GLU A 183 -17.89 4.68 5.62
CA GLU A 183 -19.19 5.35 5.52
C GLU A 183 -19.33 6.41 6.63
N ASN A 184 -18.97 7.66 6.33
CA ASN A 184 -19.10 8.81 7.24
C ASN A 184 -19.00 10.15 6.50
N ASP A 185 -19.27 11.24 7.22
CA ASP A 185 -19.27 12.61 6.69
C ASP A 185 -17.88 13.14 6.30
N PHE A 186 -16.81 12.59 6.88
CA PHE A 186 -15.45 13.04 6.57
C PHE A 186 -14.96 12.60 5.19
N ASN A 187 -15.52 11.53 4.64
CA ASN A 187 -15.13 10.94 3.35
C ASN A 187 -16.13 11.23 2.23
N GLN A 188 -17.07 12.17 2.41
CA GLN A 188 -18.08 12.52 1.39
C GLN A 188 -17.45 12.95 0.07
N ASN A 189 -16.29 13.60 0.13
CA ASN A 189 -15.50 13.96 -1.04
C ASN A 189 -15.06 12.75 -1.88
N LEU A 190 -14.70 11.63 -1.23
CA LEU A 190 -14.36 10.39 -1.93
C LEU A 190 -15.61 9.64 -2.40
N ILE A 191 -16.64 9.56 -1.53
CA ILE A 191 -17.88 8.84 -1.82
C ILE A 191 -18.58 9.45 -3.04
N PHE A 192 -18.70 10.78 -3.08
CA PHE A 192 -19.26 11.51 -4.22
C PHE A 192 -18.51 11.24 -5.54
N ARG A 193 -17.23 10.90 -5.46
CA ARG A 193 -16.38 10.61 -6.62
C ARG A 193 -16.40 9.13 -7.03
N GLY A 194 -17.17 8.30 -6.35
CA GLY A 194 -17.36 6.89 -6.67
C GLY A 194 -16.61 5.92 -5.76
N ALA A 195 -16.05 6.38 -4.63
CA ALA A 195 -15.56 5.47 -3.60
C ALA A 195 -16.72 4.66 -3.00
N HIS A 196 -16.50 3.39 -2.74
CA HIS A 196 -17.48 2.50 -2.12
C HIS A 196 -17.46 2.69 -0.59
N PRO A 197 -18.51 3.28 0.01
CA PRO A 197 -18.59 3.39 1.46
C PRO A 197 -18.80 2.00 2.09
N ILE A 198 -18.15 1.77 3.23
CA ILE A 198 -18.29 0.52 3.98
C ILE A 198 -18.46 0.79 5.47
N SER A 199 -19.20 -0.10 6.12
CA SER A 199 -19.15 -0.32 7.56
C SER A 199 -18.21 -1.49 7.85
N LEU A 200 -17.39 -1.38 8.90
CA LEU A 200 -16.40 -2.40 9.26
C LEU A 200 -16.99 -3.79 9.44
N GLU A 201 -18.18 -3.88 10.03
CA GLU A 201 -18.91 -5.14 10.28
C GLU A 201 -19.25 -5.88 8.99
N LYS A 202 -19.52 -5.15 7.91
CA LYS A 202 -19.91 -5.70 6.60
C LYS A 202 -18.75 -5.79 5.63
N PHE A 203 -17.58 -5.28 6.01
CA PHE A 203 -16.45 -5.27 5.10
C PHE A 203 -15.81 -6.64 5.03
N SER A 204 -15.88 -7.21 3.83
CA SER A 204 -15.03 -8.30 3.44
C SER A 204 -14.14 -7.86 2.29
N ALA A 205 -12.82 -7.95 2.51
CA ALA A 205 -11.85 -7.51 1.53
C ALA A 205 -11.94 -8.33 0.24
N PHE A 206 -12.23 -9.65 0.32
CA PHE A 206 -12.17 -10.55 -0.85
C PHE A 206 -13.25 -11.64 -0.89
N SER A 207 -14.29 -11.60 -0.04
CA SER A 207 -15.46 -12.49 -0.20
C SER A 207 -16.42 -12.04 -1.29
#